data_AF-A0A7C0XH14-F1
#
_entry.id   AF-A0A7C0XH14-F1
#
_cell.length_a   1.000
_cell.length_b   1.000
_cell.length_c   1.000
_cell.angle_alpha   90.00
_cell.angle_beta   90.00
_cell.angle_gamma   90.00
#
_symmetry.space_group_name_H-M   'P 1'
#
loop_
_entity.id
_entity.type
_entity.pdbx_description
1 polymer ?
#
loop_
_entity_poly.entity_id
_entity_poly.type
_entity_poly.pdbx_seq_one_letter_code
_entity_poly.pdbx_strand_id
1 'polypeptide(L)'
;MKRATLLLLVWLLSAIDFSKAHETMVFQSAPEEIIRGKPIYLTFAIPSKECDPVRVSIFYKTDVDALFKEFKLVSHQGIYRFPIIPEMTVGANFFYYFLIIECADGKIYGFPPANPKGKPLKIKIVDKVVE
;
A
#
# COMPACT_ATOMS: atom_id res chain seq x y z
N MET A 1 -12.05 -45.22 33.11
CA MET A 1 -12.39 -44.94 31.69
C MET A 1 -12.88 -43.50 31.46
N LYS A 2 -12.16 -42.45 31.89
CA LYS A 2 -12.60 -41.04 31.68
C LYS A 2 -11.49 -40.06 31.28
N ARG A 3 -10.22 -40.50 31.19
CA ARG A 3 -9.07 -39.62 30.90
C ARG A 3 -8.67 -39.58 29.41
N ALA A 4 -8.99 -40.61 28.64
CA ALA A 4 -8.61 -40.70 27.22
C ALA A 4 -9.44 -39.75 26.33
N THR A 5 -10.68 -39.44 26.72
CA THR A 5 -11.60 -38.62 25.91
C THR A 5 -11.30 -37.12 25.98
N LEU A 6 -10.66 -36.64 27.05
CA LEU A 6 -10.37 -35.22 27.24
C LEU A 6 -9.16 -34.74 26.42
N LEU A 7 -8.17 -35.62 26.21
CA LEU A 7 -6.95 -35.31 25.46
C LEU A 7 -7.19 -35.18 23.94
N LEU A 8 -8.19 -35.90 23.40
CA LEU A 8 -8.55 -35.78 21.99
C LEU A 8 -9.20 -34.44 21.65
N LEU A 9 -9.96 -33.83 22.58
CA LEU A 9 -10.60 -32.53 22.36
C LEU A 9 -9.59 -31.38 22.33
N VAL A 10 -8.52 -31.46 23.12
CA VAL A 10 -7.47 -30.43 23.18
C VAL A 10 -6.60 -30.44 21.91
N TRP A 11 -6.43 -31.61 21.28
CA TRP A 11 -5.75 -31.72 19.98
C TRP A 11 -6.62 -31.23 18.80
N LEU A 12 -7.95 -31.35 18.88
CA LEU A 12 -8.83 -30.83 17.82
C LEU A 12 -8.93 -29.30 17.81
N LEU A 13 -8.77 -28.66 18.97
CA LEU A 13 -8.87 -27.19 19.11
C LEU A 13 -7.59 -26.43 18.77
N SER A 14 -6.43 -27.11 18.68
CA SER A 14 -5.15 -26.48 18.34
C SER A 14 -4.90 -26.40 16.82
N ALA A 15 -5.81 -26.92 15.99
CA ALA A 15 -5.74 -26.82 14.52
C ALA A 15 -6.45 -25.57 13.95
N ILE A 16 -7.04 -24.73 14.79
CA ILE A 16 -7.81 -23.56 14.37
C ILE A 16 -7.09 -22.31 14.88
N ASP A 17 -6.04 -21.89 14.18
CA ASP A 17 -5.76 -20.45 13.92
C ASP A 17 -4.50 -20.27 13.06
N PHE A 18 -4.46 -20.93 11.92
CA PHE A 18 -3.57 -20.54 10.81
C PHE A 18 -4.41 -20.01 9.65
N SER A 19 -5.36 -19.12 9.95
CA SER A 19 -6.20 -18.51 8.93
C SER A 19 -5.81 -17.05 8.72
N LYS A 20 -5.14 -16.84 7.57
CA LYS A 20 -4.96 -15.58 6.85
C LYS A 20 -4.00 -14.56 7.45
N ALA A 21 -2.69 -14.84 7.32
CA ALA A 21 -1.81 -13.75 6.89
C ALA A 21 -2.34 -13.30 5.53
N HIS A 22 -3.00 -12.13 5.48
CA HIS A 22 -3.47 -11.56 4.22
C HIS A 22 -2.22 -11.22 3.41
N GLU A 23 -1.81 -12.11 2.50
CA GLU A 23 -0.64 -11.93 1.65
C GLU A 23 -0.81 -10.58 0.95
N THR A 24 0.10 -9.65 1.24
CA THR A 24 -0.06 -8.28 0.78
C THR A 24 0.30 -8.25 -0.70
N MET A 25 -0.71 -8.12 -1.56
CA MET A 25 -0.56 -8.13 -3.03
C MET A 25 0.40 -7.04 -3.55
N VAL A 26 0.71 -6.03 -2.75
CA VAL A 26 1.59 -4.92 -3.11
C VAL A 26 2.75 -4.84 -2.13
N PHE A 27 3.97 -5.03 -2.64
CA PHE A 27 5.18 -4.64 -1.93
C PHE A 27 5.45 -3.17 -2.20
N GLN A 28 5.69 -2.38 -1.14
CA GLN A 28 6.01 -0.96 -1.28
C GLN A 28 7.35 -0.62 -0.65
N SER A 29 8.04 0.32 -1.27
CA SER A 29 9.14 1.07 -0.67
C SER A 29 8.76 2.55 -0.73
N ALA A 30 8.47 3.09 0.44
CA ALA A 30 8.15 4.49 0.66
C ALA A 30 9.10 5.06 1.71
N PRO A 31 9.52 6.33 1.61
CA PRO A 31 10.32 6.96 2.64
C PRO A 31 9.49 7.16 3.91
N GLU A 32 10.15 7.19 5.07
CA GLU A 32 9.50 7.53 6.34
C GLU A 32 8.97 8.98 6.32
N GLU A 33 9.74 9.89 5.71
CA GLU A 33 9.40 11.29 5.54
C GLU A 33 9.79 11.80 4.16
N ILE A 34 9.05 12.78 3.65
CA ILE A 34 9.39 13.51 2.42
C ILE A 34 10.09 14.81 2.81
N ILE A 35 11.33 14.97 2.37
CA ILE A 35 12.09 16.21 2.59
C ILE A 35 11.64 17.24 1.54
N ARG A 36 11.09 18.37 1.98
CA ARG A 36 10.64 19.46 1.11
C ARG A 36 11.78 19.93 0.20
N GLY A 37 11.47 20.15 -1.08
CA GLY A 37 12.44 20.61 -2.07
C GLY A 37 13.30 19.50 -2.69
N LYS A 38 13.17 18.24 -2.25
CA LYS A 38 13.90 17.11 -2.84
C LYS A 38 12.94 16.17 -3.60
N PRO A 39 13.27 15.80 -4.86
CA PRO A 39 12.51 14.77 -5.55
C PRO A 39 12.74 13.41 -4.89
N ILE A 40 11.67 12.62 -4.79
CA ILE A 40 11.73 11.24 -4.29
C ILE A 40 10.75 10.37 -5.06
N TYR A 41 10.92 9.05 -4.99
CA TYR A 41 10.03 8.09 -5.62
C TYR A 41 9.32 7.24 -4.56
N LEU A 42 8.02 7.04 -4.75
CA LEU A 42 7.34 5.88 -4.18
C LEU A 42 7.52 4.72 -5.17
N THR A 43 7.93 3.56 -4.66
CA THR A 43 8.17 2.37 -5.48
C THR A 43 7.23 1.25 -5.06
N PHE A 44 6.62 0.59 -6.03
CA PHE A 44 5.71 -0.52 -5.81
C PHE A 44 6.10 -1.71 -6.68
N ALA A 45 6.00 -2.91 -6.12
CA ALA A 45 6.11 -4.16 -6.85
C ALA A 45 4.84 -4.99 -6.62
N ILE A 46 4.26 -5.47 -7.72
CA ILE A 46 3.03 -6.25 -7.72
C ILE A 46 3.36 -7.60 -8.37
N PRO A 47 3.43 -8.70 -7.61
CA PRO A 47 3.76 -10.00 -8.16
C PRO A 47 2.68 -10.49 -9.13
N SER A 48 3.09 -10.93 -10.32
CA SER A 48 2.16 -11.39 -11.38
C SER A 48 1.34 -12.63 -11.00
N LYS A 49 1.79 -13.42 -10.01
CA LYS A 49 1.11 -14.64 -9.56
C LYS A 49 -0.27 -14.36 -8.95
N GLU A 50 -0.42 -13.21 -8.28
CA GLU A 50 -1.66 -12.83 -7.60
C GLU A 50 -2.57 -11.98 -8.51
N CYS A 51 -1.95 -11.15 -9.35
CA CYS A 51 -2.61 -10.26 -10.29
C CYS A 51 -1.64 -9.96 -11.43
N ASP A 52 -2.06 -10.20 -12.67
CA ASP A 52 -1.38 -9.65 -13.85
C ASP A 52 -1.92 -8.24 -14.13
N PRO A 53 -1.22 -7.16 -13.75
CA PRO A 53 -1.81 -5.83 -13.74
C PRO A 53 -1.88 -5.25 -15.16
N VAL A 54 -3.09 -4.91 -15.61
CA VAL A 54 -3.30 -4.20 -16.89
C VAL A 54 -3.37 -2.69 -16.70
N ARG A 55 -3.74 -2.24 -15.50
CA ARG A 55 -3.70 -0.83 -15.11
C ARG A 55 -3.36 -0.70 -13.63
N VAL A 56 -2.44 0.21 -13.33
CA VAL A 56 -2.12 0.60 -11.96
C VAL A 56 -2.21 2.11 -11.88
N SER A 57 -3.06 2.62 -10.99
CA SER A 57 -3.21 4.05 -10.74
C SER A 57 -2.89 4.35 -9.28
N ILE A 58 -2.11 5.41 -9.05
CA ILE A 58 -1.96 6.02 -7.73
C ILE A 58 -2.90 7.21 -7.64
N PHE A 59 -3.66 7.25 -6.54
CA PHE A 59 -4.46 8.38 -6.15
C PHE A 59 -3.75 9.08 -5.02
N TYR A 60 -3.43 10.36 -5.20
CA TYR A 60 -2.67 11.11 -4.20
C TYR A 60 -3.25 12.50 -3.96
N LYS A 61 -2.97 13.03 -2.77
CA LYS A 61 -3.25 14.42 -2.41
C LYS A 61 -2.38 14.86 -1.25
N THR A 62 -2.32 16.14 -1.00
CA THR A 62 -1.77 16.70 0.24
C THR A 62 -2.87 17.04 1.25
N ASP A 63 -2.49 17.52 2.43
CA ASP A 63 -3.40 18.15 3.39
C ASP A 63 -4.00 19.47 2.89
N VAL A 64 -3.36 20.15 1.94
CA VAL A 64 -3.88 21.40 1.33
C VAL A 64 -4.78 21.16 0.12
N ASP A 65 -4.76 19.94 -0.45
CA ASP A 65 -5.63 19.55 -1.56
C ASP A 65 -7.01 19.07 -1.08
N ALA A 66 -8.06 19.58 -1.71
CA ALA A 66 -9.45 19.17 -1.44
C ALA A 66 -9.77 17.76 -1.95
N LEU A 67 -9.19 17.35 -3.08
CA LEU A 67 -9.51 16.10 -3.79
C LEU A 67 -8.25 15.30 -4.12
N PHE A 68 -8.42 13.98 -4.23
CA PHE A 68 -7.39 13.09 -4.78
C PHE A 68 -7.24 13.32 -6.29
N LYS A 69 -5.99 13.39 -6.73
CA LYS A 69 -5.57 13.40 -8.14
C LYS A 69 -5.19 11.98 -8.54
N GLU A 70 -5.53 11.56 -9.74
CA GLU A 70 -5.13 10.26 -10.29
C GLU A 70 -3.88 10.40 -11.15
N PHE A 71 -2.95 9.46 -10.99
CA PHE A 71 -1.80 9.30 -11.88
C PHE A 71 -1.66 7.82 -12.27
N LYS A 72 -1.61 7.55 -13.57
CA LYS A 72 -1.40 6.20 -14.11
C LYS A 72 0.07 5.83 -14.03
N LEU A 73 0.39 4.75 -13.34
CA LEU A 73 1.75 4.26 -13.18
C LEU A 73 2.16 3.39 -14.37
N VAL A 74 3.38 3.63 -14.85
CA VAL A 74 4.01 2.80 -15.88
C VAL A 74 4.94 1.81 -15.20
N SER A 75 4.83 0.54 -15.59
CA SER A 75 5.70 -0.53 -15.11
C SER A 75 7.01 -0.55 -15.90
N HIS A 76 8.12 -0.78 -15.21
CA HIS A 76 9.36 -1.25 -15.82
C HIS A 76 9.81 -2.51 -15.09
N GLN A 77 9.75 -3.66 -15.78
CA GLN A 77 10.11 -4.97 -15.21
C GLN A 77 9.33 -5.32 -13.92
N GLY A 78 8.03 -5.01 -13.88
CA GLY A 78 7.17 -5.31 -12.72
C GLY A 78 7.29 -4.31 -11.56
N ILE A 79 8.09 -3.24 -11.74
CA ILE A 79 8.27 -2.17 -10.77
C ILE A 79 7.56 -0.92 -11.26
N TYR A 80 6.70 -0.35 -10.42
CA TYR A 80 6.00 0.91 -10.65
C TYR A 80 6.63 2.00 -9.82
N ARG A 81 6.85 3.18 -10.41
CA ARG A 81 7.43 4.33 -9.71
C ARG A 81 6.55 5.56 -9.87
N PHE A 82 6.31 6.23 -8.75
CA PHE A 82 5.63 7.51 -8.71
C PHE A 82 6.60 8.60 -8.25
N PRO A 83 6.93 9.59 -9.09
CA PRO A 83 7.74 10.72 -8.68
C PRO A 83 6.93 11.68 -7.80
N ILE A 84 7.45 11.99 -6.62
CA ILE A 84 7.03 13.15 -5.83
C ILE A 84 8.03 14.26 -6.14
N ILE A 85 7.58 15.28 -6.86
CA ILE A 85 8.38 16.46 -7.21
C ILE A 85 8.17 17.58 -6.20
N PRO A 86 9.14 18.50 -6.01
CA PRO A 86 9.07 19.57 -5.02
C PRO A 86 7.76 20.37 -5.01
N GLU A 87 7.23 20.67 -6.20
CA GLU A 87 6.02 21.47 -6.43
C GLU A 87 4.79 20.82 -5.80
N MET A 88 4.75 19.49 -5.71
CA MET A 88 3.64 18.74 -5.11
C MET A 88 3.58 18.87 -3.59
N THR A 89 4.67 19.32 -2.96
CA THR A 89 4.79 19.38 -1.51
C THR A 89 4.62 20.79 -0.95
N VAL A 90 4.56 21.83 -1.80
CA VAL A 90 4.57 23.24 -1.37
C VAL A 90 3.43 23.57 -0.41
N GLY A 91 3.74 24.11 0.76
CA GLY A 91 2.77 24.48 1.79
C GLY A 91 2.08 23.30 2.51
N ALA A 92 2.35 22.06 2.09
CA ALA A 92 1.79 20.85 2.68
C ALA A 92 2.64 20.29 3.81
N ASN A 93 2.01 19.66 4.80
CA ASN A 93 2.68 18.92 5.88
C ASN A 93 2.51 17.41 5.75
N PHE A 94 1.54 16.96 4.95
CA PHE A 94 1.27 15.53 4.79
C PHE A 94 0.98 15.19 3.33
N PHE A 95 1.54 14.06 2.90
CA PHE A 95 1.26 13.45 1.62
C PHE A 95 0.43 12.19 1.83
N TYR A 96 -0.70 12.10 1.14
CA TYR A 96 -1.63 10.97 1.23
C TYR A 96 -1.71 10.25 -0.10
N TYR A 97 -1.70 8.93 -0.08
CA TYR A 97 -1.89 8.15 -1.31
C TYR A 97 -2.49 6.76 -1.08
N PHE A 98 -3.03 6.20 -2.15
CA PHE A 98 -3.43 4.81 -2.26
C PHE A 98 -3.34 4.34 -3.71
N LEU A 99 -3.36 3.03 -3.93
CA LEU A 99 -3.38 2.45 -5.28
C LEU A 99 -4.71 1.78 -5.60
N ILE A 100 -5.06 1.81 -6.88
CA ILE A 100 -6.04 0.92 -7.50
C ILE A 100 -5.32 0.15 -8.60
N ILE A 101 -5.54 -1.16 -8.61
CA ILE A 101 -4.91 -2.11 -9.52
C ILE A 101 -6.03 -2.88 -10.23
N GLU A 102 -6.09 -2.76 -11.55
CA GLU A 102 -6.97 -3.55 -12.41
C GLU A 102 -6.14 -4.69 -13.01
N CYS A 103 -6.60 -5.93 -12.83
CA CYS A 103 -5.94 -7.14 -13.33
C CYS A 103 -6.55 -7.60 -14.66
N ALA A 104 -5.81 -8.40 -15.43
CA ALA A 104 -6.25 -8.91 -16.72
C ALA A 104 -7.54 -9.76 -16.64
N ASP A 105 -7.81 -10.39 -15.49
CA ASP A 105 -9.03 -11.16 -15.22
C ASP A 105 -10.24 -10.28 -14.83
N GLY A 106 -10.08 -8.95 -14.86
CA GLY A 106 -11.11 -7.97 -14.53
C GLY A 106 -11.26 -7.68 -13.03
N LYS A 107 -10.49 -8.34 -12.15
CA LYS A 107 -10.50 -8.01 -10.72
C LYS A 107 -9.87 -6.64 -10.46
N ILE A 108 -10.40 -5.96 -9.46
CA ILE A 108 -9.89 -4.67 -9.00
C ILE A 108 -9.48 -4.79 -7.54
N TYR A 109 -8.26 -4.36 -7.24
CA TYR A 109 -7.69 -4.38 -5.91
C TYR A 109 -7.31 -2.97 -5.46
N GLY A 110 -7.44 -2.74 -4.17
CA GLY A 110 -7.01 -1.53 -3.50
C GLY A 110 -5.79 -1.77 -2.62
N PHE A 111 -4.89 -0.80 -2.56
CA PHE A 111 -3.81 -0.80 -1.58
C PHE A 111 -3.75 0.54 -0.84
N PRO A 112 -3.87 0.56 0.50
CA PRO A 112 -4.04 -0.58 1.40
C PRO A 112 -5.43 -1.26 1.25
N PRO A 113 -5.56 -2.56 1.58
CA PRO A 113 -6.73 -3.36 1.20
C PRO A 113 -8.04 -3.03 1.95
N ALA A 114 -7.97 -2.39 3.12
CA ALA A 114 -9.10 -2.25 4.04
C ALA A 114 -9.94 -0.96 3.87
N ASN A 115 -10.17 -0.51 2.64
CA ASN A 115 -10.68 0.83 2.23
C ASN A 115 -9.55 1.83 1.92
N PRO A 116 -8.91 1.72 0.74
CA PRO A 116 -7.78 2.56 0.37
C PRO A 116 -8.12 4.06 0.35
N LYS A 117 -9.35 4.42 -0.06
CA LYS A 117 -9.80 5.81 -0.11
C LYS A 117 -10.09 6.39 1.29
N GLY A 118 -10.67 5.61 2.18
CA GLY A 118 -10.99 6.03 3.55
C GLY A 118 -9.81 5.97 4.52
N LYS A 119 -8.81 5.13 4.21
CA LYS A 119 -7.58 4.95 4.99
C LYS A 119 -6.35 4.98 4.06
N PRO A 120 -6.09 6.12 3.40
CA PRO A 120 -4.89 6.25 2.57
C PRO A 120 -3.64 6.16 3.44
N LEU A 121 -2.53 5.76 2.82
CA LEU A 121 -1.23 5.89 3.44
C LEU A 121 -0.89 7.37 3.60
N LYS A 122 -0.20 7.70 4.69
CA LYS A 122 0.15 9.06 5.08
C LYS A 122 1.64 9.14 5.34
N ILE A 123 2.32 10.05 4.66
CA ILE A 123 3.74 10.36 4.86
C ILE A 123 3.86 11.80 5.33
N LYS A 124 4.71 12.05 6.32
CA LYS A 124 4.99 13.41 6.80
C LYS A 124 5.94 14.13 5.84
N ILE A 125 5.66 15.40 5.58
CA ILE A 125 6.54 16.29 4.83
C ILE A 125 7.27 17.15 5.86
N VAL A 126 8.60 17.21 5.75
CA VAL A 126 9.45 17.97 6.66
C VAL A 126 10.34 18.93 5.89
N ASP A 127 10.61 20.08 6.49
CA ASP A 127 11.73 20.91 6.05
C ASP A 127 13.02 20.23 6.48
N LYS A 128 14.06 20.32 5.65
CA LYS A 128 15.36 19.71 5.93
C LYS A 128 15.83 20.20 7.31
N VAL A 129 15.91 19.30 8.30
CA VAL A 129 16.61 19.61 9.55
C VAL A 129 18.08 19.78 9.17
N VAL A 130 18.60 20.98 9.40
CA VAL A 130 20.04 21.25 9.32
C VAL A 130 20.65 20.49 10.49
N GLU A 131 21.33 19.37 10.21
CA GLU A 131 22.38 18.85 11.10
C GLU A 131 23.62 19.73 10.98
#